data_AF-A0A0N0SX72-F1
#
_entry.id   AF-A0A0N0SX72-F1
#
_cell.length_a   1.000
_cell.length_b   1.000
_cell.length_c   1.000
_cell.angle_alpha   90.00
_cell.angle_beta   90.00
_cell.angle_gamma   90.00
#
_symmetry.space_group_name_H-M   'P 1'
#
loop_
_entity.id
_entity.type
_entity.pdbx_description
1 polymer ?
#
loop_
_entity_poly.entity_id
_entity_poly.type
_entity_poly.pdbx_seq_one_letter_code
_entity_poly.pdbx_strand_id
1 'polypeptide(L)'
;GKEFKDKKNLGVAPVPGGSASQGSPQGGWNLSVYAGSKNLQASYAFVKYMSSAKVQQQTTEKLSLLPTRKSVYELPSVKNNEMVGFFKPAVDKAVQRPWIA
;
A
#
# COMPACT_ATOMS: atom_id res chain seq x y z
N GLY A 1 14.12 11.44 14.49
CA GLY A 1 15.55 11.64 14.12
C GLY A 1 16.10 12.79 14.93
N LYS A 2 17.31 13.28 14.66
CA LYS A 2 17.88 14.44 15.40
C LYS A 2 16.95 15.67 15.35
N GLU A 3 16.18 15.82 14.26
CA GLU A 3 15.19 16.89 14.05
C GLU A 3 13.90 16.73 14.88
N PHE A 4 13.57 15.52 15.35
CA PHE A 4 12.37 15.25 16.14
C PHE A 4 12.79 14.64 17.47
N LYS A 5 13.06 15.51 18.45
CA LYS A 5 13.46 15.13 19.81
C LYS A 5 12.37 14.35 20.54
N ASP A 6 11.10 14.70 20.28
CA ASP A 6 9.93 13.93 20.67
C ASP A 6 9.29 13.28 19.43
N LYS A 7 9.19 11.95 19.43
CA LYS A 7 8.53 11.21 18.35
C LYS A 7 7.05 11.52 18.25
N LYS A 8 6.41 11.92 19.36
CA LYS A 8 4.99 12.30 19.38
C LYS A 8 4.72 13.62 18.64
N ASN A 9 5.77 14.38 18.34
CA ASN A 9 5.69 15.61 17.53
C ASN A 9 5.91 15.35 16.02
N LEU A 10 5.77 14.11 15.57
CA LEU A 10 5.77 13.76 14.15
C LEU A 10 4.33 13.71 13.64
N GLY A 11 4.03 14.55 12.66
CA GLY A 11 2.78 14.50 11.89
C GLY A 11 3.05 14.22 10.42
N VAL A 12 2.13 13.51 9.77
CA VAL A 12 2.11 13.30 8.32
C VAL A 12 0.79 13.84 7.78
N ALA A 13 0.86 14.62 6.72
CA ALA A 13 -0.30 15.17 6.03
C ALA A 13 -0.25 14.82 4.54
N PRO A 14 -1.40 14.64 3.87
CA PRO A 14 -1.43 14.48 2.42
C PRO A 14 -0.91 15.76 1.75
N VAL A 15 -0.33 15.61 0.56
CA VAL A 15 0.11 16.75 -0.27
C VAL A 15 -1.10 17.68 -0.51
N PRO A 16 -0.98 19.00 -0.28
CA PRO A 16 -2.08 19.94 -0.49
C PRO A 16 -2.59 19.93 -1.93
N GLY A 17 -3.87 20.26 -2.11
CA GLY A 17 -4.44 20.46 -3.44
C GLY A 17 -3.84 21.69 -4.13
N GLY A 18 -3.65 21.60 -5.45
CA GLY A 18 -3.38 22.76 -6.29
C GLY A 18 -4.65 23.54 -6.62
N SER A 19 -4.54 24.52 -7.52
CA SER A 19 -5.66 25.39 -7.94
C SER A 19 -6.82 24.64 -8.61
N ALA A 20 -6.58 23.44 -9.16
CA ALA A 20 -7.60 22.64 -9.83
C ALA A 20 -7.96 21.35 -9.06
N SER A 21 -6.96 20.59 -8.60
CA SER A 21 -7.19 19.30 -7.96
C SER A 21 -6.07 18.92 -6.98
N GLN A 22 -6.36 17.92 -6.14
CA GLN A 22 -5.38 17.25 -5.29
C GLN A 22 -4.97 15.92 -5.92
N GLY A 23 -3.72 15.52 -5.71
CA GLY A 23 -3.21 14.22 -6.15
C GLY A 23 -2.04 13.77 -5.29
N SER A 24 -1.83 12.47 -5.23
CA SER A 24 -0.69 11.85 -4.57
C SER A 24 -0.08 10.78 -5.48
N PRO A 25 1.26 10.67 -5.59
CA PRO A 25 1.88 9.62 -6.35
C PRO A 25 1.65 8.27 -5.66
N GLN A 26 0.89 7.38 -6.30
CA GLN A 26 0.78 5.98 -5.85
C GLN A 26 1.66 5.08 -6.71
N GLY A 27 2.69 4.55 -6.09
CA GLY A 27 3.50 3.45 -6.63
C GLY A 27 3.03 2.11 -6.09
N GLY A 28 3.94 1.15 -6.08
CA GLY A 28 3.71 -0.20 -5.56
C GLY A 28 4.39 -1.25 -6.43
N TRP A 29 4.13 -2.51 -6.10
CA TRP A 29 4.64 -3.67 -6.82
C TRP A 29 3.47 -4.58 -7.17
N ASN A 30 3.41 -5.00 -8.42
CA ASN A 30 2.49 -6.03 -8.87
C ASN A 30 3.25 -7.35 -9.06
N LEU A 31 2.53 -8.46 -8.95
CA LEU A 31 3.05 -9.78 -9.31
C LEU A 31 2.54 -10.12 -10.71
N SER A 32 3.47 -10.48 -11.60
CA SER A 32 3.18 -10.93 -12.95
C SER A 32 3.64 -12.36 -13.13
N VAL A 33 2.90 -13.14 -13.91
CA VAL A 33 3.29 -14.51 -14.28
C VAL A 33 3.82 -14.50 -15.71
N TYR A 34 5.03 -15.02 -15.90
CA TYR A 34 5.61 -15.18 -17.23
C TYR A 34 4.79 -16.19 -18.06
N ALA A 35 4.31 -15.77 -19.22
CA ALA A 35 3.42 -16.57 -20.07
C ALA A 35 4.06 -17.89 -20.56
N GLY A 36 5.39 -17.93 -20.72
CA GLY A 36 6.13 -19.13 -21.10
C GLY A 36 6.51 -20.06 -19.93
N SER A 37 5.98 -19.83 -18.73
CA SER A 37 6.25 -20.70 -17.58
C SER A 37 5.78 -22.13 -17.83
N LYS A 38 6.63 -23.11 -17.52
CA LYS A 38 6.23 -24.54 -17.54
C LYS A 38 5.33 -24.92 -16.36
N ASN A 39 5.12 -24.00 -15.40
CA ASN A 39 4.38 -24.23 -14.15
C ASN A 39 3.30 -23.15 -13.92
N LEU A 40 2.46 -22.88 -14.92
CA LEU A 40 1.46 -21.81 -14.85
C LEU A 40 0.50 -21.97 -13.67
N GLN A 41 -0.02 -23.18 -13.42
CA GLN A 41 -0.97 -23.40 -12.32
C GLN A 41 -0.37 -23.11 -10.95
N ALA A 42 0.87 -23.57 -10.70
CA ALA A 42 1.58 -23.26 -9.46
C ALA A 42 1.89 -21.76 -9.35
N SER A 43 2.24 -21.11 -10.46
CA SER A 43 2.50 -19.67 -10.52
C SER A 43 1.24 -18.87 -10.16
N TYR A 44 0.08 -19.24 -10.69
CA TYR A 44 -1.20 -18.61 -10.35
C TYR A 44 -1.60 -18.85 -8.90
N ALA A 45 -1.42 -20.08 -8.39
CA ALA A 45 -1.66 -20.39 -6.99
C ALA A 45 -0.80 -19.54 -6.06
N PHE A 46 0.49 -19.35 -6.39
CA PHE A 46 1.39 -18.48 -5.65
C PHE A 46 0.93 -17.02 -5.66
N VAL A 47 0.63 -16.45 -6.83
CA VAL A 47 0.14 -15.06 -6.92
C VAL A 47 -1.16 -14.87 -6.14
N LYS A 48 -2.08 -15.83 -6.21
CA LYS A 48 -3.33 -15.82 -5.43
C LYS A 48 -3.06 -15.85 -3.93
N TYR A 49 -2.12 -16.68 -3.48
CA TYR A 49 -1.71 -16.74 -2.08
C TYR A 49 -1.07 -15.43 -1.60
N MET A 50 -0.10 -14.91 -2.35
CA MET A 50 0.60 -13.66 -2.01
C MET A 50 -0.33 -12.44 -2.01
N SER A 51 -1.37 -12.46 -2.83
CA SER A 51 -2.40 -11.40 -2.90
C SER A 51 -3.56 -11.62 -1.92
N SER A 52 -3.52 -12.67 -1.10
CA SER A 52 -4.59 -12.97 -0.15
C SER A 52 -4.65 -11.94 0.98
N ALA A 53 -5.82 -11.81 1.61
CA ALA A 53 -5.99 -10.95 2.78
C ALA A 53 -5.02 -11.31 3.91
N LYS A 54 -4.79 -12.62 4.12
CA LYS A 54 -3.84 -13.13 5.12
C LYS A 54 -2.42 -12.63 4.88
N VAL A 55 -1.90 -12.81 3.67
CA VAL A 55 -0.51 -12.39 3.37
C VAL A 55 -0.40 -10.86 3.37
N GLN A 56 -1.36 -10.14 2.80
CA GLN A 56 -1.39 -8.68 2.82
C GLN A 56 -1.42 -8.12 4.26
N GLN A 57 -2.23 -8.69 5.15
CA GLN A 57 -2.23 -8.33 6.57
C GLN A 57 -0.84 -8.57 7.20
N GLN A 58 -0.26 -9.74 7.00
CA GLN A 58 1.07 -10.08 7.55
C GLN A 58 2.16 -9.15 7.01
N THR A 59 2.11 -8.79 5.73
CA THR A 59 3.03 -7.85 5.12
C THR A 59 2.92 -6.47 5.76
N THR A 60 1.70 -5.98 5.99
CA THR A 60 1.48 -4.70 6.67
C THR A 60 1.96 -4.73 8.12
N GLU A 61 1.65 -5.78 8.87
CA GLU A 61 2.07 -5.92 10.27
C GLU A 61 3.60 -5.95 10.40
N LYS A 62 4.29 -6.66 9.51
CA LYS A 62 5.74 -6.86 9.60
C LYS A 62 6.56 -5.73 8.98
N LEU A 63 6.08 -5.16 7.88
CA LEU A 63 6.85 -4.22 7.06
C LEU A 63 6.23 -2.83 7.00
N SER A 64 5.05 -2.63 7.58
CA SER A 64 4.29 -1.37 7.51
C SER A 64 3.99 -0.90 6.08
N LEU A 65 4.00 -1.81 5.11
CA LEU A 65 3.56 -1.54 3.74
C LEU A 65 2.03 -1.50 3.69
N LEU A 66 1.48 -0.53 2.97
CA LEU A 66 0.04 -0.35 2.85
C LEU A 66 -0.57 -1.47 1.98
N PRO A 67 -1.66 -2.11 2.44
CA PRO A 67 -2.31 -3.18 1.67
C PRO A 67 -2.87 -2.69 0.34
N THR A 68 -2.84 -3.53 -0.70
CA THR A 68 -3.56 -3.26 -1.95
C THR A 68 -5.01 -3.74 -1.89
N ARG A 69 -5.34 -4.66 -0.98
CA ARG A 69 -6.69 -5.19 -0.79
C ARG A 69 -7.47 -4.34 0.22
N LYS A 70 -8.50 -3.63 -0.25
CA LYS A 70 -9.32 -2.72 0.58
C LYS A 70 -9.82 -3.36 1.89
N SER A 71 -10.30 -4.60 1.85
CA SER A 71 -10.83 -5.28 3.04
C SER A 71 -9.80 -5.44 4.18
N VAL A 72 -8.50 -5.41 3.88
CA VAL A 72 -7.43 -5.60 4.85
C VAL A 72 -7.31 -4.38 5.77
N TYR A 73 -7.70 -3.19 5.29
CA TYR A 73 -7.71 -1.97 6.11
C TYR A 73 -8.71 -2.02 7.28
N GLU A 74 -9.74 -2.86 7.20
CA GLU A 74 -10.72 -3.00 8.28
C GLU A 74 -10.25 -3.92 9.41
N LEU A 75 -9.16 -4.67 9.21
CA LEU A 75 -8.63 -5.57 10.23
C LEU A 75 -8.01 -4.75 11.37
N PRO A 76 -8.30 -5.05 12.65
CA PRO A 76 -7.83 -4.26 13.78
C PRO A 76 -6.32 -4.01 13.80
N SER A 77 -5.51 -5.01 13.48
CA SER A 77 -4.04 -4.89 13.47
C SER A 77 -3.51 -3.94 12.38
N VAL A 78 -4.25 -3.81 11.27
CA VAL A 78 -3.90 -2.92 10.15
C VAL A 78 -4.46 -1.53 10.41
N LYS A 79 -5.72 -1.43 10.84
CA LYS A 79 -6.39 -0.16 11.16
C LYS A 79 -5.66 0.62 12.24
N ASN A 80 -5.10 -0.08 13.23
CA ASN A 80 -4.38 0.50 14.36
C ASN A 80 -2.86 0.62 14.13
N ASN A 81 -2.37 0.24 12.94
CA ASN A 81 -0.95 0.40 12.61
C ASN A 81 -0.64 1.90 12.36
N GLU A 82 0.34 2.44 13.08
CA GLU A 82 0.72 3.86 13.04
C GLU A 82 1.05 4.34 11.61
N MET A 83 1.84 3.56 10.87
CA MET A 83 2.24 3.90 9.51
C MET A 83 1.07 3.83 8.51
N VAL A 84 0.14 2.89 8.71
CA VAL A 84 -1.11 2.85 7.95
C VAL A 84 -1.91 4.13 8.23
N GLY A 85 -2.04 4.53 9.49
CA GLY A 85 -2.70 5.78 9.87
C GLY A 85 -2.07 7.01 9.22
N PHE A 86 -0.73 7.09 9.22
CA PHE A 86 0.00 8.21 8.62
C PHE A 86 -0.17 8.32 7.10
N PHE A 87 -0.07 7.19 6.39
CA PHE A 87 0.04 7.23 4.92
C PHE A 87 -1.26 6.90 4.18
N LYS A 88 -2.27 6.31 4.83
CA LYS A 88 -3.56 6.04 4.19
C LYS A 88 -4.22 7.31 3.64
N PRO A 89 -4.22 8.48 4.33
CA PRO A 89 -4.79 9.70 3.76
C PRO A 89 -4.14 10.12 2.44
N ALA A 90 -2.83 9.87 2.27
CA ALA A 90 -2.14 10.12 1.00
C ALA A 90 -2.57 9.13 -0.09
N VAL A 91 -2.84 7.87 0.26
CA VAL A 91 -3.40 6.87 -0.66
C VAL A 91 -4.83 7.21 -1.07
N ASP A 92 -5.66 7.71 -0.16
CA ASP A 92 -7.05 8.10 -0.46
C ASP A 92 -7.13 9.29 -1.43
N LYS A 93 -6.04 10.05 -1.58
CA LYS A 93 -5.89 11.15 -2.54
C LYS A 93 -5.07 10.78 -3.77
N ALA A 94 -4.63 9.53 -3.88
CA ALA A 94 -3.86 9.10 -5.03
C ALA A 94 -4.74 9.07 -6.28
N VAL A 95 -4.13 9.45 -7.41
CA VAL A 95 -4.74 9.36 -8.73
C VAL A 95 -3.86 8.45 -9.56
N GLN A 96 -4.48 7.54 -10.31
CA GLN A 96 -3.75 6.65 -11.20
C GLN A 96 -2.98 7.46 -12.25
N ARG A 97 -1.73 7.10 -12.50
CA ARG A 97 -0.99 7.67 -13.63
C ARG A 97 -1.58 7.14 -14.94
N PRO A 98 -1.53 7.92 -16.04
CA PRO A 98 -1.86 7.40 -17.35
C PRO A 98 -1.07 6.12 -17.63
N TRP A 99 -1.76 5.10 -18.11
CA TRP A 99 -1.10 3.89 -18.61
C TRP A 99 -0.59 4.19 -20.01
N ILE A 100 0.72 4.02 -20.23
CA ILE A 100 1.26 3.95 -21.57
C ILE A 100 1.00 2.51 -22.04
N ALA A 101 0.10 2.37 -23.01
CA ALA A 101 -0.17 1.13 -23.72
C ALA A 101 0.87 0.92 -24.82
#